data_AF-A0A4Y2MTI9-F1
#
_entry.id   AF-A0A4Y2MTI9-F1
#
_cell.length_a   1.000
_cell.length_b   1.000
_cell.length_c   1.000
_cell.angle_alpha   90.00
_cell.angle_beta   90.00
_cell.angle_gamma   90.00
#
_symmetry.space_group_name_H-M   'P 1'
#
loop_
_entity.id
_entity.type
_entity.pdbx_description
1 polymer ?
#
loop_
_entity_poly.entity_id
_entity_poly.type
_entity_poly.pdbx_seq_one_letter_code
_entity_poly.pdbx_strand_id
1 'polypeptide(L)'
;MNLTTKRPVFPLNDAHGEEYLTDEIVTEPHYPIDAEGKSQYARLRNGDEKALTNSKGIFYYAENRDGKQVYPKKNNGDEYYIAKGKFDQFAALDVNTAPSYATLENGDEFYPKKQIE
;
A
#
# COMPACT_ATOMS: atom_id res chain seq x y z
N MET A 1 5.91 19.84 -0.34
CA MET A 1 6.52 18.52 -0.07
C MET A 1 7.61 18.68 0.97
N ASN A 2 7.59 17.93 2.06
CA ASN A 2 8.64 18.01 3.09
C ASN A 2 9.78 17.02 2.76
N LEU A 3 10.87 17.54 2.22
CA LEU A 3 12.02 16.75 1.73
C LEU A 3 12.89 16.18 2.87
N THR A 4 12.60 16.50 4.13
CA THR A 4 13.37 15.98 5.28
C THR A 4 12.97 14.57 5.70
N THR A 5 11.90 14.02 5.12
CA THR A 5 11.30 12.74 5.53
C THR A 5 11.99 11.51 4.93
N LYS A 6 13.04 11.69 4.10
CA LYS A 6 13.73 10.62 3.33
C LYS A 6 12.78 9.75 2.49
N ARG A 7 11.54 10.17 2.31
CA ARG A 7 10.52 9.48 1.53
C ARG A 7 10.80 9.68 0.04
N PRO A 8 10.56 8.65 -0.80
CA PRO A 8 10.64 8.80 -2.25
C PRO A 8 9.75 9.93 -2.77
N VAL A 9 10.20 10.53 -3.86
CA VAL A 9 9.43 11.56 -4.57
C VAL A 9 8.47 10.88 -5.52
N PHE A 10 7.19 11.24 -5.43
CA PHE A 10 6.16 10.80 -6.36
C PHE A 10 5.75 12.00 -7.23
N PRO A 11 5.59 11.82 -8.57
CA PRO A 11 4.91 12.80 -9.39
C PRO A 11 3.46 12.98 -8.92
N LEU A 12 2.90 14.17 -9.15
CA LEU A 12 1.49 14.46 -8.87
C LEU A 12 0.69 14.44 -10.17
N ASN A 13 -0.53 13.91 -10.11
CA ASN A 13 -1.52 14.06 -11.18
C ASN A 13 -2.32 15.35 -11.05
N ASP A 14 -3.19 15.59 -12.03
CA ASP A 14 -4.07 16.77 -12.08
C ASP A 14 -4.98 16.90 -10.85
N ALA A 15 -5.33 15.76 -10.24
CA ALA A 15 -6.12 15.72 -9.01
C ALA A 15 -5.28 15.98 -7.74
N HIS A 16 -3.99 16.32 -7.87
CA HIS A 16 -3.02 16.53 -6.79
C HIS A 16 -2.81 15.28 -5.90
N GLY A 17 -3.08 14.09 -6.44
CA GLY A 17 -2.66 12.82 -5.86
C GLY A 17 -1.32 12.39 -6.43
N GLU A 18 -0.58 11.59 -5.68
CA GLU A 18 0.67 10.98 -6.10
C GLU A 18 0.43 9.82 -7.06
N GLU A 19 1.35 9.68 -8.02
CA GLU A 19 1.37 8.59 -8.98
C GLU A 19 2.66 7.78 -8.88
N TYR A 20 2.52 6.48 -9.13
CA TYR A 20 3.69 5.61 -9.28
C TYR A 20 4.40 5.93 -10.58
N LEU A 21 5.73 5.97 -10.53
CA LEU A 21 6.53 6.03 -11.75
C LEU A 21 6.31 4.74 -12.54
N THR A 22 5.96 4.89 -13.81
CA THR A 22 5.85 3.81 -14.77
C THR A 22 6.83 4.08 -15.90
N ASP A 23 7.47 3.03 -16.39
CA ASP A 23 8.43 3.08 -17.50
C ASP A 23 8.34 1.75 -18.28
N GLU A 24 8.84 1.71 -19.51
CA GLU A 24 8.94 0.48 -20.32
C GLU A 24 9.77 -0.61 -19.63
N ILE A 25 10.67 -0.22 -18.74
CA ILE A 25 11.50 -1.15 -17.94
C ILE A 25 10.74 -1.72 -16.73
N VAL A 26 9.74 -0.99 -16.22
CA VAL A 26 8.95 -1.40 -15.03
C VAL A 26 7.81 -2.31 -15.48
N THR A 27 8.11 -3.58 -15.69
CA THR A 27 7.15 -4.59 -16.16
C THR A 27 6.26 -5.16 -15.06
N GLU A 28 6.62 -4.95 -13.80
CA GLU A 28 5.88 -5.42 -12.63
C GLU A 28 5.66 -4.29 -11.59
N PRO A 29 4.58 -4.36 -10.80
CA PRO A 29 4.37 -3.45 -9.68
C PRO A 29 5.59 -3.34 -8.76
N HIS A 30 6.21 -2.17 -8.69
CA HIS A 30 7.31 -1.89 -7.79
C HIS A 30 7.01 -0.68 -6.92
N TYR A 31 7.10 -0.86 -5.60
CA TYR A 31 6.91 0.21 -4.63
C TYR A 31 8.22 0.95 -4.41
N PRO A 32 8.24 2.30 -4.48
CA PRO A 32 9.43 3.06 -4.10
C PRO A 32 9.84 2.77 -2.66
N ILE A 33 11.13 2.52 -2.45
CA ILE A 33 11.70 2.20 -1.15
C ILE A 33 12.47 3.43 -0.63
N ASP A 34 12.31 3.75 0.64
CA ASP A 34 13.09 4.81 1.29
C ASP A 34 14.51 4.37 1.66
N ALA A 35 15.31 5.29 2.20
CA ALA A 35 16.69 5.03 2.60
C ALA A 35 16.83 3.97 3.72
N GLU A 36 15.75 3.60 4.40
CA GLU A 36 15.72 2.62 5.48
C GLU A 36 15.26 1.23 4.99
N GLY A 37 14.91 1.11 3.71
CA GLY A 37 14.44 -0.14 3.14
C GLY A 37 12.94 -0.37 3.31
N LYS A 38 12.18 0.68 3.67
CA LYS A 38 10.72 0.58 3.79
C LYS A 38 10.06 1.01 2.49
N SER A 39 9.20 0.13 1.96
CA SER A 39 8.37 0.48 0.81
C SER A 39 7.32 1.53 1.19
N GLN A 40 7.09 2.44 0.25
CA GLN A 40 6.23 3.60 0.43
C GLN A 40 5.11 3.57 -0.60
N TYR A 41 3.88 3.69 -0.12
CA TYR A 41 2.71 3.85 -0.96
C TYR A 41 2.62 5.29 -1.48
N ALA A 42 2.20 5.44 -2.73
CA ALA A 42 1.68 6.71 -3.24
C ALA A 42 0.43 7.11 -2.44
N ARG A 43 0.15 8.40 -2.35
CA ARG A 43 -0.99 8.96 -1.62
C ARG A 43 -1.98 9.67 -2.53
N LEU A 44 -3.26 9.49 -2.25
CA LEU A 44 -4.32 10.32 -2.81
C LEU A 44 -4.24 11.73 -2.24
N ARG A 45 -4.97 12.68 -2.87
CA ARG A 45 -5.04 14.07 -2.42
C ARG A 45 -5.49 14.22 -0.96
N ASN A 46 -6.34 13.32 -0.48
CA ASN A 46 -6.82 13.31 0.90
C ASN A 46 -5.80 12.74 1.91
N GLY A 47 -4.64 12.29 1.44
CA GLY A 47 -3.58 11.71 2.25
C GLY A 47 -3.65 10.19 2.41
N ASP A 48 -4.73 9.53 1.96
CA ASP A 48 -4.83 8.08 2.01
C ASP A 48 -3.78 7.45 1.09
N GLU A 49 -3.11 6.42 1.58
CA GLU A 49 -2.22 5.60 0.78
C GLU A 49 -3.02 4.83 -0.28
N LYS A 50 -2.36 4.54 -1.40
CA LYS A 50 -2.95 3.91 -2.58
C LYS A 50 -2.07 2.75 -2.99
N ALA A 51 -2.56 1.52 -2.85
CA ALA A 51 -1.87 0.33 -3.35
C ALA A 51 -1.74 0.35 -4.89
N LEU A 52 -0.64 -0.22 -5.38
CA LEU A 52 -0.35 -0.41 -6.79
C LEU A 52 -1.17 -1.58 -7.33
N THR A 53 -1.57 -1.48 -8.60
CA THR A 53 -2.33 -2.51 -9.31
C THR A 53 -1.61 -2.90 -10.59
N ASN A 54 -1.63 -4.19 -10.96
CA ASN A 54 -1.10 -4.61 -12.26
C ASN A 54 -2.07 -4.30 -13.40
N SER A 55 -1.67 -4.61 -14.64
CA SER A 55 -2.51 -4.45 -15.84
C SER A 55 -3.82 -5.24 -15.81
N LYS A 56 -3.96 -6.21 -14.91
CA LYS A 56 -5.18 -7.02 -14.70
C LYS A 56 -6.05 -6.49 -13.55
N GLY A 57 -5.71 -5.35 -12.95
CA GLY A 57 -6.47 -4.75 -11.85
C GLY A 57 -6.27 -5.46 -10.50
N ILE A 58 -5.24 -6.29 -10.35
CA ILE A 58 -4.93 -6.97 -9.09
C ILE A 58 -4.02 -6.08 -8.25
N PHE A 59 -4.45 -5.79 -7.01
CA PHE A 59 -3.67 -5.04 -6.03
C PHE A 59 -2.63 -5.92 -5.34
N TYR A 60 -1.52 -5.31 -4.93
CA TYR A 60 -0.44 -5.97 -4.18
C TYR A 60 -0.15 -5.21 -2.89
N TYR A 61 0.23 -5.90 -1.83
CA TYR A 61 0.84 -5.22 -0.68
C TYR A 61 2.27 -4.83 -1.01
N ALA A 62 2.75 -3.75 -0.40
CA ALA A 62 4.15 -3.40 -0.42
C ALA A 62 4.89 -4.28 0.60
N GLU A 63 6.18 -4.52 0.40
CA GLU A 63 7.00 -5.33 1.29
C GLU A 63 8.07 -4.48 1.96
N ASN A 64 8.34 -4.73 3.23
CA ASN A 64 9.49 -4.13 3.90
C ASN A 64 10.78 -4.89 3.55
N ARG A 65 11.93 -4.40 4.02
CA ARG A 65 13.24 -5.03 3.82
C ARG A 65 13.32 -6.50 4.29
N ASP A 66 12.49 -6.90 5.26
CA ASP A 66 12.45 -8.25 5.80
C ASP A 66 11.54 -9.19 4.97
N GLY A 67 10.88 -8.68 3.92
CA GLY A 67 9.92 -9.43 3.12
C GLY A 67 8.53 -9.55 3.75
N LYS A 68 8.25 -8.79 4.82
CA LYS A 68 6.91 -8.70 5.40
C LYS A 68 6.07 -7.72 4.59
N GLN A 69 4.86 -8.15 4.22
CA GLN A 69 3.88 -7.28 3.60
C GLN A 69 3.36 -6.26 4.60
N VAL A 70 3.21 -5.02 4.16
CA VAL A 70 2.73 -3.90 4.97
C VAL A 70 1.37 -3.44 4.46
N TYR A 71 0.49 -3.08 5.38
CA TYR A 71 -0.81 -2.52 5.02
C TYR A 71 -0.66 -1.06 4.59
N PRO A 72 -1.39 -0.64 3.54
CA PRO A 72 -1.56 0.77 3.26
C PRO A 72 -2.44 1.41 4.34
N LYS A 73 -2.23 2.70 4.57
CA LYS A 73 -2.88 3.48 5.63
C LYS A 73 -3.76 4.58 5.06
N LYS A 74 -4.89 4.81 5.71
CA LYS A 74 -5.67 6.03 5.51
C LYS A 74 -4.96 7.23 6.16
N ASN A 75 -5.38 8.43 5.79
CA ASN A 75 -4.80 9.66 6.34
C ASN A 75 -4.98 9.80 7.86
N ASN A 76 -5.96 9.10 8.45
CA ASN A 76 -6.14 9.01 9.90
C ASN A 76 -5.24 7.95 10.57
N GLY A 77 -4.39 7.24 9.83
CA GLY A 77 -3.48 6.23 10.37
C GLY A 77 -4.03 4.80 10.37
N ASP A 78 -5.32 4.60 10.12
CA ASP A 78 -5.91 3.26 10.05
C ASP A 78 -5.34 2.46 8.86
N GLU A 79 -4.91 1.25 9.11
CA GLU A 79 -4.56 0.29 8.06
C GLU A 79 -5.82 -0.18 7.34
N TYR A 80 -5.69 -0.58 6.07
CA TYR A 80 -6.81 -1.15 5.33
C TYR A 80 -6.40 -2.31 4.43
N TYR A 81 -7.32 -3.27 4.29
CA TYR A 81 -7.14 -4.41 3.41
C TYR A 81 -7.27 -4.01 1.94
N ILE A 82 -6.38 -4.49 1.09
CA ILE A 82 -6.57 -4.42 -0.36
C ILE A 82 -7.55 -5.52 -0.80
N ALA A 83 -8.33 -5.23 -1.83
CA ALA A 83 -9.34 -6.14 -2.36
C ALA A 83 -8.95 -6.65 -3.74
N LYS A 84 -9.12 -7.95 -4.01
CA LYS A 84 -9.09 -8.50 -5.35
C LYS A 84 -10.49 -8.41 -5.95
N GLY A 85 -10.70 -7.46 -6.85
CA GLY A 85 -12.04 -7.18 -7.37
C GLY A 85 -12.90 -6.43 -6.35
N LYS A 86 -14.23 -6.62 -6.39
CA LYS A 86 -15.16 -5.86 -5.54
C LYS A 86 -15.26 -6.34 -4.09
N PHE A 87 -14.92 -7.60 -3.79
CA PHE A 87 -15.41 -8.23 -2.55
C PHE A 87 -14.38 -9.02 -1.74
N ASP A 88 -13.29 -9.52 -2.34
CA ASP A 88 -12.33 -10.36 -1.64
C ASP A 88 -11.17 -9.53 -1.07
N GLN A 89 -11.34 -9.07 0.17
CA GLN A 89 -10.23 -8.54 0.99
C GLN A 89 -9.34 -9.69 1.44
N PHE A 90 -8.02 -9.49 1.42
CA PHE A 90 -7.08 -10.51 1.86
C PHE A 90 -6.01 -9.93 2.79
N ALA A 91 -5.62 -10.73 3.78
CA ALA A 91 -4.59 -10.36 4.75
C ALA A 91 -3.21 -10.23 4.10
N ALA A 92 -2.43 -9.26 4.59
CA ALA A 92 -1.00 -9.15 4.32
C ALA A 92 -0.26 -10.32 4.98
N LEU A 93 0.80 -10.81 4.33
CA LEU A 93 1.62 -11.92 4.81
C LEU A 93 2.84 -11.42 5.58
N ASP A 94 3.19 -12.12 6.65
CA ASP A 94 4.46 -11.94 7.34
C ASP A 94 5.62 -12.64 6.62
N VAL A 95 6.83 -12.54 7.19
CA VAL A 95 8.06 -13.16 6.66
C VAL A 95 7.98 -14.69 6.58
N ASN A 96 7.08 -15.32 7.34
CA ASN A 96 6.86 -16.76 7.36
C ASN A 96 5.66 -17.16 6.49
N THR A 97 5.15 -16.25 5.66
CA THR A 97 3.93 -16.43 4.84
C THR A 97 2.65 -16.65 5.66
N ALA A 98 2.67 -16.30 6.96
CA ALA A 98 1.51 -16.34 7.82
C ALA A 98 0.66 -15.07 7.65
N PRO A 99 -0.68 -15.16 7.66
CA PRO A 99 -1.54 -13.98 7.67
C PRO A 99 -1.28 -13.10 8.88
N SER A 100 -1.15 -11.79 8.65
CA SER A 100 -1.15 -10.73 9.65
C SER A 100 -2.42 -9.90 9.53
N TYR A 101 -2.87 -9.21 10.57
CA TYR A 101 -4.11 -8.42 10.54
C TYR A 101 -3.83 -6.92 10.55
N ALA A 102 -4.68 -6.17 9.85
CA ALA A 102 -4.63 -4.72 9.81
C ALA A 102 -5.01 -4.14 11.18
N THR A 103 -4.37 -3.02 11.53
CA THR A 103 -4.57 -2.30 12.78
C THR A 103 -5.19 -0.92 12.55
N LEU A 104 -6.06 -0.52 13.46
CA LEU A 104 -6.56 0.86 13.56
C LEU A 104 -5.48 1.77 14.16
N GLU A 105 -5.65 3.09 14.04
CA GLU A 105 -4.73 4.07 14.65
C GLU A 105 -4.53 3.84 16.15
N ASN A 106 -5.57 3.38 16.85
CA ASN A 106 -5.54 3.07 18.29
C ASN A 106 -4.81 1.75 18.64
N GLY A 107 -4.36 0.98 17.64
CA GLY A 107 -3.67 -0.29 17.79
C GLY A 107 -4.57 -1.53 17.78
N ASP A 108 -5.89 -1.37 17.70
CA ASP A 108 -6.82 -2.51 17.64
C ASP A 108 -6.72 -3.22 16.29
N GLU A 109 -6.59 -4.54 16.32
CA GLU A 109 -6.64 -5.37 15.12
C GLU A 109 -8.08 -5.53 14.62
N PHE A 110 -8.25 -5.52 13.31
CA PHE A 110 -9.53 -5.87 12.68
C PHE A 110 -9.33 -6.82 11.52
N TYR A 111 -10.29 -7.72 11.30
CA TYR A 111 -10.18 -8.83 10.37
C TYR A 111 -10.75 -8.48 8.98
N PRO A 112 -10.22 -9.08 7.89
CA PRO A 112 -10.75 -8.84 6.55
C PRO A 112 -12.18 -9.35 6.50
N LYS A 113 -13.07 -8.53 5.93
CA LYS A 113 -14.47 -8.91 5.76
C LYS A 113 -14.66 -9.53 4.38
N LYS A 114 -15.10 -10.80 4.35
CA LYS A 114 -15.69 -11.37 3.14
C LYS A 114 -17.15 -10.92 3.09
N GLN A 115 -17.51 -10.09 2.12
CA GLN A 115 -18.92 -9.80 1.88
C GLN A 115 -19.52 -11.03 1.19
N ILE A 116 -20.35 -11.78 1.92
CA ILE A 116 -21.14 -12.88 1.37
C ILE A 116 -22.40 -12.23 0.76
N GLU A 117 -22.61 -12.41 -0.54
CA GLU A 117 -23.88 -12.03 -1.23
C GLU A 117 -25.06 -12.91 -0.75
#